data_AF-A0AAW9LAJ8-F1
#
_entry.id   AF-A0AAW9LAJ8-F1
#
_cell.length_a   1.000
_cell.length_b   1.000
_cell.length_c   1.000
_cell.angle_alpha   90.00
_cell.angle_beta   90.00
_cell.angle_gamma   90.00
#
_symmetry.space_group_name_H-M   'P 1'
#
loop_
_entity.id
_entity.type
_entity.pdbx_description
1 polymer ?
#
loop_
_entity_poly.entity_id
_entity_poly.type
_entity_poly.pdbx_seq_one_letter_code
_entity_poly.pdbx_strand_id
1 'polypeptide(L)'
;MGALMGGVGIGVVLLLFVVSLLVGVFTLGYNVRVLRTTAEGDDELPSFADLGGLFVDGLAGVVINVLYFLPMIALIAVGALAEVNAIAYLGLLWVFPAGYLLPIALSAYASGDFTASFSLGRIVSLATSGGYVKAWLLAFGLYLVFGIVNVVLSFIPLLGTFVTVFVGVYATLVAFRLYGLGVTEAANTVSSTSTL
;
A
#
# COMPACT_ATOMS: atom_id res chain seq x y z
N MET A 1 -9.37 39.80 -16.42
CA MET A 1 -8.16 38.99 -16.13
C MET A 1 -8.36 37.99 -14.98
N GLY A 2 -9.08 38.33 -13.89
CA GLY A 2 -9.31 37.42 -12.75
C GLY A 2 -10.14 36.15 -13.02
N ALA A 3 -11.15 36.20 -13.90
CA ALA A 3 -12.00 35.02 -14.20
C ALA A 3 -11.27 33.93 -15.03
N LEU A 4 -10.35 34.32 -15.92
CA LEU A 4 -9.51 33.39 -16.68
C LEU A 4 -8.44 32.74 -15.80
N MET A 5 -7.89 33.47 -14.82
CA MET A 5 -6.91 32.91 -13.86
C MET A 5 -7.56 31.91 -12.88
N GLY A 6 -8.82 32.14 -12.49
CA GLY A 6 -9.59 31.19 -11.66
C GLY A 6 -9.88 29.87 -12.38
N GLY A 7 -10.29 29.92 -13.64
CA GLY A 7 -10.56 28.72 -14.45
C GLY A 7 -9.29 27.93 -14.80
N VAL A 8 -8.19 28.62 -15.16
CA VAL A 8 -6.89 27.99 -15.44
C VAL A 8 -6.33 27.32 -14.18
N GLY A 9 -6.46 27.96 -13.01
CA GLY A 9 -6.04 27.36 -11.74
C GLY A 9 -6.76 26.05 -11.41
N ILE A 10 -8.10 26.02 -11.55
CA ILE A 10 -8.90 24.80 -11.33
C ILE A 10 -8.53 23.72 -12.35
N GLY A 11 -8.35 24.07 -13.62
CA GLY A 11 -7.95 23.13 -14.67
C GLY A 11 -6.60 22.47 -14.40
N VAL A 12 -5.60 23.24 -13.97
CA VAL A 12 -4.28 22.71 -13.59
C VAL A 12 -4.38 21.77 -12.39
N VAL A 13 -5.14 22.14 -11.35
CA VAL A 13 -5.31 21.29 -10.17
C VAL A 13 -6.01 19.97 -10.52
N LEU A 14 -7.07 20.01 -11.33
CA LEU A 14 -7.77 18.81 -11.78
C LEU A 14 -6.86 17.92 -12.63
N LEU A 15 -6.06 18.50 -13.53
CA LEU A 15 -5.10 17.76 -14.33
C LEU A 15 -4.06 17.06 -13.44
N LEU A 16 -3.46 17.79 -12.49
CA LEU A 16 -2.48 17.22 -11.56
C LEU A 16 -3.10 16.10 -10.72
N PHE A 17 -4.34 16.27 -10.25
CA PHE A 17 -5.07 15.23 -9.52
C PHE A 17 -5.26 13.97 -10.36
N VAL A 18 -5.71 14.09 -11.61
CA VAL A 18 -5.89 12.94 -12.51
C VAL A 18 -4.55 12.26 -12.80
N VAL A 19 -3.49 13.03 -13.06
CA VAL A 19 -2.15 12.47 -13.27
C VAL A 19 -1.65 11.73 -12.03
N SER A 20 -1.83 12.29 -10.83
CA SER A 20 -1.47 11.63 -9.58
C SER A 20 -2.25 10.34 -9.35
N LEU A 21 -3.55 10.32 -9.67
CA LEU A 21 -4.35 9.08 -9.60
C LEU A 21 -3.81 8.01 -10.55
N LEU A 22 -3.51 8.37 -11.80
CA LEU A 22 -2.95 7.45 -12.77
C LEU A 22 -1.60 6.89 -12.30
N VAL A 23 -0.69 7.76 -11.85
CA VAL A 23 0.60 7.34 -11.29
C VAL A 23 0.40 6.40 -10.11
N GLY A 24 -0.53 6.71 -9.19
CA GLY A 24 -0.85 5.85 -8.05
C GLY A 24 -1.34 4.46 -8.44
N VAL A 25 -2.20 4.37 -9.47
CA VAL A 25 -2.66 3.08 -10.02
C VAL A 25 -1.47 2.26 -10.54
N PHE A 26 -0.61 2.87 -11.36
CA PHE A 26 0.58 2.18 -11.88
C PHE A 26 1.56 1.76 -10.79
N THR A 27 1.78 2.59 -9.75
CA THR A 27 2.60 2.24 -8.59
C THR A 27 2.04 1.04 -7.84
N LEU A 28 0.74 1.02 -7.57
CA LEU A 28 0.10 -0.13 -6.92
C LEU A 28 0.19 -1.40 -7.76
N GLY A 29 -0.01 -1.30 -9.08
CA GLY A 29 0.16 -2.44 -9.98
C GLY A 29 1.58 -2.99 -9.94
N TYR A 30 2.57 -2.11 -9.91
CA TYR A 30 3.98 -2.52 -9.83
C TYR A 30 4.29 -3.20 -8.50
N ASN A 31 3.76 -2.66 -7.40
CA ASN A 31 3.88 -3.26 -6.09
C ASN A 31 3.26 -4.68 -6.03
N VAL A 32 2.10 -4.90 -6.67
CA VAL A 32 1.50 -6.23 -6.82
C VAL A 32 2.44 -7.17 -7.60
N ARG A 33 3.08 -6.70 -8.67
CA ARG A 33 4.08 -7.50 -9.40
C ARG A 33 5.27 -7.87 -8.54
N VAL A 34 5.78 -6.94 -7.73
CA VAL A 34 6.85 -7.24 -6.76
C VAL A 34 6.42 -8.34 -5.81
N LEU A 35 5.19 -8.30 -5.29
CA LEU A 35 4.67 -9.37 -4.44
C LEU A 35 4.57 -10.71 -5.17
N ARG A 36 4.16 -10.69 -6.44
CA ARG A 36 4.05 -11.88 -7.30
C ARG A 36 5.42 -12.53 -7.54
N THR A 37 6.41 -11.76 -8.00
CA THR A 37 7.77 -12.30 -8.22
C THR A 37 8.43 -12.75 -6.93
N THR A 38 8.16 -12.07 -5.82
CA THR A 38 8.63 -12.49 -4.49
C THR A 38 8.02 -13.83 -4.08
N ALA A 39 6.73 -14.05 -4.34
CA ALA A 39 6.08 -15.33 -4.05
C ALA A 39 6.59 -16.47 -4.95
N GLU A 40 7.01 -16.15 -6.17
CA GLU A 40 7.64 -17.08 -7.11
C GLU A 40 9.11 -17.39 -6.74
N GLY A 41 9.68 -16.67 -5.76
CA GLY A 41 11.08 -16.83 -5.36
C GLY A 41 12.08 -16.18 -6.32
N ASP A 42 11.61 -15.27 -7.18
CA ASP A 42 12.45 -14.53 -8.12
C ASP A 42 13.02 -13.26 -7.45
N ASP A 43 14.34 -13.09 -7.53
CA ASP A 43 15.07 -11.94 -7.00
C ASP A 43 15.19 -10.79 -8.02
N GLU A 44 14.80 -10.99 -9.28
CA GLU A 44 14.85 -9.95 -10.30
C GLU A 44 13.74 -8.91 -10.16
N LEU A 45 14.04 -7.68 -10.57
CA LEU A 45 13.06 -6.59 -10.58
C LEU A 45 12.00 -6.85 -11.67
N PRO A 46 10.70 -6.75 -11.34
CA PRO A 46 9.65 -6.96 -12.33
C PRO A 46 9.75 -5.99 -13.52
N SER A 47 9.46 -6.48 -14.71
CA SER A 47 9.47 -5.66 -15.93
C SER A 47 8.24 -4.73 -16.03
N PHE A 48 8.40 -3.65 -16.80
CA PHE A 48 7.33 -2.72 -17.15
C PHE A 48 6.67 -3.01 -18.52
N ALA A 49 7.11 -4.04 -19.24
CA ALA A 49 6.76 -4.25 -20.65
C ALA A 49 5.25 -4.46 -20.89
N ASP A 50 4.54 -5.04 -19.92
CA ASP A 50 3.07 -5.17 -19.94
C ASP A 50 2.41 -4.04 -19.14
N LEU A 51 2.19 -2.88 -19.75
CA LEU A 51 1.51 -1.76 -19.08
C LEU A 51 0.01 -2.04 -18.84
N GLY A 52 -0.61 -2.87 -19.67
CA GLY A 52 -2.03 -3.22 -19.57
C GLY A 52 -2.32 -4.03 -18.31
N GLY A 53 -1.58 -5.13 -18.10
CA GLY A 53 -1.69 -5.90 -16.87
C GLY A 53 -1.25 -5.10 -15.64
N LEU A 54 -0.28 -4.19 -15.78
CA LEU A 54 0.14 -3.30 -14.69
C LEU A 54 -0.99 -2.39 -14.24
N PHE A 55 -1.75 -1.83 -15.19
CA PHE A 55 -2.91 -1.00 -14.90
C PHE A 55 -4.04 -1.82 -14.25
N VAL A 56 -4.32 -3.03 -14.73
CA VAL A 56 -5.33 -3.93 -14.15
C VAL A 56 -4.96 -4.35 -12.72
N ASP A 57 -3.72 -4.77 -12.50
CA ASP A 57 -3.20 -5.07 -11.16
C ASP A 57 -3.31 -3.85 -10.23
N GLY A 58 -3.06 -2.65 -10.76
CA GLY A 58 -3.23 -1.39 -10.06
C GLY A 58 -4.67 -1.11 -9.66
N LEU A 59 -5.63 -1.27 -10.58
CA LEU A 59 -7.06 -1.09 -10.29
C LEU A 59 -7.55 -2.10 -9.25
N ALA A 60 -7.16 -3.36 -9.36
CA ALA A 60 -7.48 -4.37 -8.34
C ALA A 60 -6.88 -3.98 -6.98
N GLY A 61 -5.64 -3.51 -6.95
CA GLY A 61 -5.00 -2.96 -5.76
C GLY A 61 -5.75 -1.78 -5.15
N VAL A 62 -6.26 -0.86 -5.97
CA VAL A 62 -7.12 0.26 -5.52
C VAL A 62 -8.41 -0.27 -4.90
N VAL A 63 -9.10 -1.21 -5.55
CA VAL A 63 -10.33 -1.80 -5.02
C VAL A 63 -10.07 -2.48 -3.67
N ILE A 64 -8.99 -3.27 -3.56
CA ILE A 64 -8.59 -3.90 -2.29
C ILE A 64 -8.34 -2.83 -1.22
N ASN A 65 -7.58 -1.77 -1.53
CA ASN A 65 -7.34 -0.66 -0.60
C ASN A 65 -8.66 -0.04 -0.12
N VAL A 66 -9.56 0.32 -1.05
CA VAL A 66 -10.86 0.90 -0.71
C VAL A 66 -11.64 -0.03 0.22
N LEU A 67 -11.73 -1.32 -0.10
CA LEU A 67 -12.47 -2.30 0.71
C LEU A 67 -11.90 -2.45 2.12
N TYR A 68 -10.57 -2.43 2.29
CA TYR A 68 -9.92 -2.49 3.61
C TYR A 68 -10.05 -1.20 4.42
N PHE A 69 -10.23 -0.06 3.76
CA PHE A 69 -10.49 1.24 4.40
C PHE A 69 -11.98 1.56 4.56
N LEU A 70 -12.91 0.74 4.07
CA LEU A 70 -14.35 0.93 4.28
C LEU A 70 -14.73 1.06 5.77
N PRO A 71 -14.20 0.25 6.71
CA PRO A 71 -14.55 0.40 8.12
C PRO A 71 -14.11 1.75 8.70
N MET A 72 -12.96 2.29 8.28
CA MET A 72 -12.53 3.64 8.64
C MET A 72 -13.57 4.68 8.20
N ILE A 73 -13.97 4.64 6.92
CA ILE A 73 -14.94 5.57 6.34
C ILE A 73 -16.28 5.47 7.07
N ALA A 74 -16.75 4.24 7.33
CA ALA A 74 -17.99 3.98 8.05
C ALA A 74 -17.95 4.53 9.49
N LEU A 75 -16.88 4.27 10.24
CA LEU A 75 -16.73 4.75 11.62
C LEU A 75 -16.65 6.29 11.68
N ILE A 76 -15.92 6.92 10.76
CA ILE A 76 -15.86 8.39 10.67
C ILE A 76 -17.24 8.96 10.35
N ALA A 77 -17.94 8.40 9.37
CA ALA A 77 -19.28 8.86 8.99
C ALA A 77 -20.28 8.69 10.13
N VAL A 78 -20.30 7.54 10.80
CA VAL A 78 -21.17 7.29 11.96
C VAL A 78 -20.83 8.24 13.11
N GLY A 79 -19.55 8.43 13.43
CA GLY A 79 -19.13 9.35 14.49
C GLY A 79 -19.51 10.80 14.20
N ALA A 80 -19.40 11.24 12.95
CA ALA A 80 -19.80 12.58 12.53
C ALA A 80 -21.33 12.77 12.57
N LEU A 81 -22.10 11.83 12.02
CA LEU A 81 -23.57 11.90 11.98
C LEU A 81 -24.21 11.78 13.35
N ALA A 82 -23.59 11.03 14.27
CA ALA A 82 -24.06 10.87 15.64
C ALA A 82 -23.49 11.93 16.60
N GLU A 83 -22.61 12.82 16.12
CA GLU A 83 -21.87 13.80 16.94
C GLU A 83 -21.04 13.16 18.09
N VAL A 84 -20.55 11.93 17.87
CA VAL A 84 -19.73 11.18 18.83
C VAL A 84 -18.27 11.12 18.35
N ASN A 85 -17.47 12.07 18.82
CA ASN A 85 -16.05 12.18 18.45
C ASN A 85 -15.24 10.90 18.72
N ALA A 86 -15.56 10.16 19.79
CA ALA A 86 -14.87 8.90 20.10
C ALA A 86 -14.98 7.87 18.97
N ILE A 87 -16.14 7.76 18.30
CA ILE A 87 -16.34 6.83 17.17
C ILE A 87 -15.54 7.31 15.96
N ALA A 88 -15.52 8.61 15.69
CA ALA A 88 -14.72 9.17 14.60
C ALA A 88 -13.21 8.92 14.82
N TYR A 89 -12.72 9.07 16.06
CA TYR A 89 -11.34 8.75 16.41
C TYR A 89 -11.03 7.27 16.30
N LEU A 90 -11.95 6.37 16.67
CA LEU A 90 -11.80 4.93 16.40
C LEU A 90 -11.68 4.66 14.89
N GLY A 91 -12.44 5.39 14.07
CA GLY A 91 -12.30 5.37 12.62
C GLY A 91 -10.89 5.76 12.17
N LEU A 92 -10.33 6.87 12.68
CA LEU A 92 -8.96 7.28 12.35
C LEU A 92 -7.92 6.22 12.76
N LEU A 93 -8.10 5.58 13.91
CA LEU A 93 -7.21 4.51 14.38
C LEU A 93 -7.26 3.24 13.49
N TRP A 94 -8.28 3.09 12.65
CA TRP A 94 -8.37 1.97 11.71
C TRP A 94 -7.24 1.94 10.67
N VAL A 95 -6.53 3.07 10.47
CA VAL A 95 -5.36 3.11 9.59
C VAL A 95 -4.28 2.08 9.98
N PHE A 96 -4.13 1.79 11.27
CA PHE A 96 -3.14 0.83 11.76
C PHE A 96 -3.46 -0.62 11.36
N PRO A 97 -4.64 -1.20 11.70
CA PRO A 97 -5.00 -2.53 11.22
C PRO A 97 -5.09 -2.59 9.70
N ALA A 98 -5.61 -1.55 9.02
CA ALA A 98 -5.64 -1.54 7.55
C ALA A 98 -4.22 -1.61 6.95
N GLY A 99 -3.31 -0.75 7.39
CA GLY A 99 -1.92 -0.75 6.94
C GLY A 99 -1.14 -2.02 7.31
N TYR A 100 -1.56 -2.72 8.37
CA TYR A 100 -1.01 -4.02 8.74
C TYR A 100 -1.53 -5.17 7.88
N LEU A 101 -2.80 -5.15 7.48
CA LEU A 101 -3.43 -6.26 6.75
C LEU A 101 -3.32 -6.13 5.22
N LEU A 102 -3.21 -4.91 4.71
CA LEU A 102 -3.14 -4.63 3.27
C LEU A 102 -2.05 -5.40 2.52
N PRO A 103 -0.80 -5.50 3.02
CA PRO A 103 0.23 -6.24 2.31
C PRO A 103 -0.11 -7.74 2.15
N ILE A 104 -0.76 -8.35 3.14
CA ILE A 104 -1.25 -9.74 3.05
C ILE A 104 -2.33 -9.84 1.96
N ALA A 105 -3.30 -8.93 1.99
CA ALA A 105 -4.40 -8.93 1.03
C ALA A 105 -3.91 -8.75 -0.41
N LEU A 106 -2.97 -7.83 -0.63
CA LEU A 106 -2.33 -7.61 -1.93
C LEU A 106 -1.49 -8.82 -2.35
N SER A 107 -0.81 -9.49 -1.42
CA SER A 107 -0.05 -10.72 -1.71
C SER A 107 -0.96 -11.86 -2.12
N ALA A 108 -2.13 -12.00 -1.47
CA ALA A 108 -3.13 -12.99 -1.83
C ALA A 108 -3.66 -12.77 -3.25
N TYR A 109 -3.91 -11.51 -3.65
CA TYR A 109 -4.26 -11.16 -5.03
C TYR A 109 -3.12 -11.45 -5.99
N ALA A 110 -1.87 -11.13 -5.60
CA ALA A 110 -0.70 -11.39 -6.41
C ALA A 110 -0.54 -12.88 -6.76
N SER A 111 -0.96 -13.79 -5.88
CA SER A 111 -1.01 -15.23 -6.11
C SER A 111 -2.07 -15.68 -7.14
N GLY A 112 -2.89 -14.77 -7.69
CA GLY A 112 -3.82 -15.04 -8.79
C GLY A 112 -5.29 -15.12 -8.42
N ASP A 113 -5.67 -14.92 -7.15
CA ASP A 113 -7.06 -14.96 -6.70
C ASP A 113 -7.46 -13.69 -5.94
N PHE A 114 -8.34 -12.89 -6.54
CA PHE A 114 -8.89 -11.67 -5.93
C PHE A 114 -9.74 -11.96 -4.70
N THR A 115 -10.48 -13.06 -4.68
CA THR A 115 -11.35 -13.41 -3.54
C THR A 115 -10.52 -13.84 -2.33
N ALA A 116 -9.34 -14.42 -2.56
CA ALA A 116 -8.41 -14.77 -1.50
C ALA A 116 -7.96 -13.56 -0.67
N SER A 117 -7.98 -12.35 -1.23
CA SER A 117 -7.68 -11.09 -0.51
C SER A 117 -8.66 -10.76 0.61
N PHE A 118 -9.78 -11.47 0.73
CA PHE A 118 -10.80 -11.25 1.77
C PHE A 118 -11.02 -12.48 2.66
N SER A 119 -10.16 -13.49 2.55
CA SER A 119 -10.23 -14.71 3.35
C SER A 119 -9.79 -14.47 4.80
N LEU A 120 -10.70 -13.98 5.64
CA LEU A 120 -10.39 -13.55 7.02
C LEU A 120 -9.60 -14.57 7.83
N GLY A 121 -9.96 -15.85 7.77
CA GLY A 121 -9.25 -16.91 8.50
C GLY A 121 -7.78 -17.04 8.09
N ARG A 122 -7.50 -17.03 6.78
CA ARG A 122 -6.13 -17.07 6.25
C ARG A 122 -5.37 -15.79 6.59
N ILE A 123 -6.02 -14.65 6.43
CA ILE A 123 -5.39 -13.34 6.66
C ILE A 123 -5.00 -13.18 8.12
N VAL A 124 -5.89 -13.52 9.06
CA VAL A 124 -5.58 -13.47 10.49
C VAL A 124 -4.45 -14.44 10.84
N SER A 125 -4.47 -15.66 10.31
CA SER A 125 -3.41 -16.64 10.54
C SER A 125 -2.04 -16.12 10.10
N LEU A 126 -1.95 -15.56 8.88
CA LEU A 126 -0.72 -14.96 8.36
C LEU A 126 -0.32 -13.71 9.17
N ALA A 127 -1.30 -12.86 9.50
CA ALA A 127 -1.11 -11.62 10.26
C ALA A 127 -0.56 -11.87 11.67
N THR A 128 -0.87 -13.01 12.28
CA THR A 128 -0.33 -13.38 13.60
C THR A 128 0.97 -14.16 13.55
N SER A 129 1.46 -14.51 12.35
CA SER A 129 2.72 -15.24 12.19
C SER A 129 3.92 -14.36 12.52
N GLY A 130 4.87 -14.93 13.27
CA GLY A 130 6.13 -14.25 13.60
C GLY A 130 6.94 -13.83 12.37
N GLY A 131 6.91 -14.60 11.28
CA GLY A 131 7.60 -14.24 10.03
C GLY A 131 7.04 -12.95 9.42
N TYR A 132 5.71 -12.86 9.32
CA TYR A 132 5.04 -11.66 8.80
C TYR A 132 5.23 -10.44 9.72
N VAL A 133 5.06 -10.62 11.05
CA VAL A 133 5.25 -9.53 12.03
C VAL A 133 6.66 -8.93 11.89
N LYS A 134 7.70 -9.77 11.81
CA LYS A 134 9.09 -9.31 11.64
C LYS A 134 9.27 -8.53 10.34
N ALA A 135 8.79 -9.09 9.22
CA ALA A 135 8.90 -8.43 7.92
C ALA A 135 8.19 -7.07 7.91
N TRP A 136 7.00 -6.99 8.51
CA TRP A 136 6.26 -5.74 8.62
C TRP A 136 7.00 -4.71 9.47
N LEU A 137 7.56 -5.12 10.61
CA LEU A 137 8.37 -4.23 11.47
C LEU A 137 9.63 -3.74 10.76
N LEU A 138 10.28 -4.57 9.95
CA LEU A 138 11.43 -4.15 9.13
C LEU A 138 11.02 -3.11 8.08
N ALA A 139 9.90 -3.33 7.38
CA ALA A 139 9.37 -2.35 6.42
C ALA A 139 8.94 -1.04 7.11
N PHE A 140 8.35 -1.13 8.30
CA PHE A 140 8.02 0.04 9.12
C PHE A 140 9.30 0.81 9.51
N GLY A 141 10.33 0.12 9.99
CA GLY A 141 11.64 0.72 10.29
C GLY A 141 12.28 1.38 9.06
N LEU A 142 12.16 0.76 7.89
CA LEU A 142 12.61 1.34 6.62
C LEU A 142 11.87 2.65 6.30
N TYR A 143 10.55 2.71 6.48
CA TYR A 143 9.79 3.94 6.28
C TYR A 143 10.13 5.03 7.31
N LEU A 144 10.47 4.66 8.55
CA LEU A 144 11.00 5.62 9.53
C LEU A 144 12.34 6.23 9.08
N VAL A 145 13.26 5.40 8.61
CA VAL A 145 14.55 5.87 8.05
C VAL A 145 14.31 6.78 6.84
N PHE A 146 13.41 6.38 5.93
CA PHE A 146 13.01 7.22 4.80
C PHE A 146 12.44 8.56 5.26
N GLY A 147 11.59 8.58 6.30
CA GLY A 147 11.06 9.81 6.88
C GLY A 147 12.15 10.75 7.38
N ILE A 148 13.16 10.23 8.07
CA ILE A 148 14.32 11.01 8.54
C ILE A 148 15.10 11.58 7.34
N VAL A 149 15.38 10.74 6.33
CA VAL A 149 16.07 11.18 5.10
C VAL A 149 15.28 12.30 4.43
N ASN A 150 13.94 12.18 4.35
CA ASN A 150 13.09 13.20 3.75
C ASN A 150 13.13 14.53 4.52
N VAL A 151 13.14 14.49 5.86
CA VAL A 151 13.33 15.71 6.68
C VAL A 151 14.67 16.38 6.37
N VAL A 152 15.76 15.62 6.27
CA VAL A 152 17.09 16.17 5.91
C VAL A 152 17.10 16.77 4.51
N LEU A 153 16.53 16.06 3.52
CA LEU A 153 16.45 16.54 2.14
C LEU A 153 15.58 17.80 2.00
N SER A 154 14.59 17.99 2.88
CA SER A 154 13.71 19.18 2.84
C SER A 154 14.46 20.51 3.04
N PHE A 155 15.67 20.49 3.62
CA PHE A 155 16.53 21.67 3.77
C PHE A 155 17.23 22.09 2.48
N ILE A 156 17.16 21.29 1.41
CA ILE A 156 17.75 21.58 0.10
C ILE A 156 16.62 21.72 -0.92
N PRO A 157 16.09 22.94 -1.16
CA PRO A 157 14.99 23.14 -2.10
C PRO A 157 15.32 22.64 -3.50
N LEU A 158 14.29 22.12 -4.20
CA LEU A 158 14.37 21.49 -5.53
C LEU A 158 15.15 20.17 -5.56
N LEU A 159 16.45 20.16 -5.25
CA LEU A 159 17.26 18.93 -5.30
C LEU A 159 16.75 17.88 -4.31
N GLY A 160 16.44 18.28 -3.08
CA GLY A 160 15.87 17.39 -2.08
C GLY A 160 14.56 16.76 -2.54
N THR A 161 13.68 17.54 -3.19
CA THR A 161 12.41 17.05 -3.74
C THR A 161 12.63 15.96 -4.78
N PHE A 162 13.53 16.18 -5.75
CA PHE A 162 13.82 15.16 -6.77
C PHE A 162 14.38 13.88 -6.13
N VAL A 163 15.34 14.01 -5.21
CA VAL A 163 15.94 12.85 -4.53
C VAL A 163 14.90 12.08 -3.71
N THR A 164 14.01 12.78 -2.98
CA THR A 164 12.95 12.16 -2.18
C THR A 164 12.05 11.27 -3.03
N VAL A 165 11.72 11.67 -4.27
CA VAL A 165 10.89 10.85 -5.16
C VAL A 165 11.58 9.50 -5.44
N PHE A 166 12.85 9.49 -5.81
CA PHE A 166 13.58 8.25 -6.11
C PHE A 166 13.79 7.38 -4.87
N VAL A 167 14.18 8.00 -3.74
CA VAL A 167 14.36 7.26 -2.48
C VAL A 167 13.02 6.68 -2.00
N GLY A 168 11.92 7.41 -2.17
CA GLY A 168 10.58 6.95 -1.79
C GLY A 168 10.09 5.78 -2.64
N VAL A 169 10.36 5.80 -3.94
CA VAL A 169 10.10 4.66 -4.83
C VAL A 169 10.91 3.46 -4.35
N TYR A 170 12.22 3.59 -4.15
CA TYR A 170 13.09 2.49 -3.70
C TYR A 170 12.64 1.93 -2.34
N ALA A 171 12.36 2.78 -1.36
CA ALA A 171 11.86 2.37 -0.05
C ALA A 171 10.55 1.58 -0.16
N THR A 172 9.67 1.99 -1.08
CA THR A 172 8.41 1.28 -1.34
C THR A 172 8.64 -0.09 -1.95
N LEU A 173 9.53 -0.20 -2.95
CA LEU A 173 9.85 -1.50 -3.56
C LEU A 173 10.44 -2.48 -2.55
N VAL A 174 11.38 -2.02 -1.71
CA VAL A 174 11.98 -2.84 -0.66
C VAL A 174 10.95 -3.22 0.40
N ALA A 175 10.06 -2.31 0.80
CA ALA A 175 8.98 -2.62 1.74
C ALA A 175 8.04 -3.70 1.19
N PHE A 176 7.61 -3.59 -0.06
CA PHE A 176 6.77 -4.61 -0.70
C PHE A 176 7.48 -5.95 -0.88
N ARG A 177 8.79 -5.94 -1.16
CA ARG A 177 9.60 -7.16 -1.15
C ARG A 177 9.62 -7.81 0.23
N LEU A 178 9.85 -7.03 1.30
CA LEU A 178 9.82 -7.53 2.67
C LEU A 178 8.45 -8.12 3.02
N TYR A 179 7.36 -7.44 2.67
CA TYR A 179 6.01 -7.95 2.89
C TYR A 179 5.78 -9.30 2.19
N GLY A 180 6.17 -9.42 0.92
CA GLY A 180 6.06 -10.68 0.17
C GLY A 180 6.83 -11.82 0.83
N LEU A 181 8.08 -11.57 1.24
CA LEU A 181 8.92 -12.56 1.95
C LEU A 181 8.27 -13.00 3.26
N GLY A 182 7.77 -12.05 4.06
CA GLY A 182 7.10 -12.34 5.32
C GLY A 182 5.81 -13.15 5.16
N VAL A 183 5.04 -12.87 4.10
CA VAL A 183 3.83 -13.64 3.77
C VAL A 183 4.18 -15.07 3.35
N THR A 184 5.21 -15.24 2.51
CA THR A 184 5.67 -16.57 2.08
C THR A 184 6.19 -17.40 3.27
N GLU A 185 7.02 -16.82 4.12
CA GLU A 185 7.52 -17.47 5.36
C GLU A 185 6.37 -17.86 6.29
N ALA A 186 5.41 -16.95 6.48
CA ALA A 186 4.24 -17.21 7.29
C ALA A 186 3.39 -18.37 6.74
N ALA A 187 3.16 -18.42 5.42
CA ALA A 187 2.40 -19.49 4.78
C ALA A 187 3.07 -20.87 4.94
N ASN A 188 4.40 -20.92 4.84
CA ASN A 188 5.19 -22.14 5.07
C ASN A 188 5.10 -22.63 6.52
N THR A 189 5.06 -21.70 7.48
CA THR A 189 4.93 -22.03 8.91
C THR A 189 3.53 -22.55 9.26
N VAL A 190 2.49 -21.92 8.72
CA VAL A 190 1.10 -22.34 8.96
C VAL A 190 0.81 -23.72 8.39
N SER A 191 1.29 -24.01 7.17
CA SER A 191 1.11 -25.31 6.52
C SER A 191 1.79 -26.46 7.28
N SER A 192 3.04 -26.28 7.73
CA SER A 192 3.77 -27.29 8.51
C SER A 192 3.14 -27.62 9.87
N THR A 193 2.43 -26.68 10.50
CA THR A 193 1.71 -26.93 11.76
C THR A 193 0.44 -27.74 11.55
N SER A 194 -0.21 -27.62 10.38
CA SER A 194 -1.46 -28.33 10.07
C SER A 194 -1.29 -29.81 9.71
N THR A 195 -0.06 -30.25 9.45
CA THR A 195 0.29 -31.64 9.11
C THR A 195 0.73 -32.49 10.31
N LEU A 196 0.81 -31.89 11.50
CA LEU A 196 1.15 -32.55 12.78
C LEU A 196 -0.12 -32.80 13.60
#